data_AF-A0A410RFH5-F1
#
_entry.id   AF-A0A410RFH5-F1
#
_cell.length_a   1.000
_cell.length_b   1.000
_cell.length_c   1.000
_cell.angle_alpha   90.00
_cell.angle_beta   90.00
_cell.angle_gamma   90.00
#
_symmetry.space_group_name_H-M   'P 1'
#
loop_
_entity.id
_entity.type
_entity.pdbx_description
1 polymer ?
#
loop_
_entity_poly.entity_id
_entity_poly.type
_entity_poly.pdbx_seq_one_letter_code
_entity_poly.pdbx_strand_id
1 'polypeptide(L)'
;SGSTVGSAMRSLLLVAVLVVACQAQDKCNCEWVPSELGKGAYLSMYGLASAKSDVQSIRIFQMQRWVERLRTRLNDAVAAHKGEIAKALENKIERIEGNGCNLREFQCGGSRPRCLSNLLVCDGDAECPNGADESDDICKVIIAPGTTWVGRIHWKACKLRNDQIFRMTIISNRRKSYFKPREWVTASVVTEFQEEGEARSETFTLEGFWVYASRRLVLKPRAGASDKIGAVCHALGDGAHADCHMVQMGASRDMTICASGRVRKQ
;
A
#
# COMPACT_ATOMS: atom_id res chain seq x y z
N SER A 1 33.05 -1.30 -65.05
CA SER A 1 33.18 -2.77 -64.91
C SER A 1 32.28 -3.22 -63.78
N GLY A 2 31.02 -3.51 -64.12
CA GLY A 2 30.05 -4.07 -63.18
C GLY A 2 30.13 -5.59 -63.19
N SER A 3 30.27 -6.22 -62.02
CA SER A 3 30.17 -7.68 -61.89
C SER A 3 30.08 -8.12 -60.42
N THR A 4 29.13 -7.60 -59.64
CA THR A 4 28.79 -8.19 -58.32
C THR A 4 27.29 -8.23 -58.01
N VAL A 5 26.45 -7.49 -58.74
CA VAL A 5 24.99 -7.51 -58.55
C VAL A 5 24.32 -8.76 -59.14
N GLY A 6 24.94 -9.42 -60.12
CA GLY A 6 24.39 -10.60 -60.79
C GLY A 6 24.41 -11.90 -59.97
N SER A 7 25.28 -12.02 -58.96
CA SER A 7 25.40 -13.24 -58.14
C SER A 7 24.39 -13.27 -56.98
N ALA A 8 24.18 -12.12 -56.33
CA ALA A 8 23.21 -11.98 -55.24
C ALA A 8 21.75 -12.13 -55.71
N MET A 9 21.40 -11.58 -56.88
CA MET A 9 20.06 -11.73 -57.47
C MET A 9 19.77 -13.18 -57.91
N ARG A 10 20.77 -13.93 -58.38
CA ARG A 10 20.61 -15.35 -58.75
C ARG A 10 20.45 -16.25 -57.53
N SER A 11 21.14 -15.93 -56.43
CA SER A 11 21.00 -16.65 -55.16
C SER A 11 19.63 -16.39 -54.51
N LEU A 12 19.14 -15.15 -54.54
CA LEU A 12 17.79 -14.80 -54.08
C LEU A 12 16.68 -15.43 -54.92
N LEU A 13 16.85 -15.50 -56.25
CA LEU A 13 15.90 -16.18 -57.14
C LEU A 13 15.85 -17.70 -56.89
N LEU A 14 16.98 -18.36 -56.63
CA LEU A 14 16.99 -19.78 -56.30
C LEU A 14 16.31 -20.08 -54.96
N VAL A 15 16.52 -19.24 -53.95
CA VAL A 15 15.84 -19.37 -52.65
C VAL A 15 14.33 -19.10 -52.80
N ALA A 16 13.95 -18.09 -53.58
CA ALA A 16 12.54 -17.79 -53.86
C ALA A 16 11.85 -18.93 -54.63
N VAL A 17 12.51 -19.55 -55.62
CA VAL A 17 11.97 -20.71 -56.35
C VAL A 17 11.85 -21.93 -55.44
N LEU A 18 12.79 -22.17 -54.53
CA LEU A 18 12.69 -23.26 -53.55
C LEU A 18 11.56 -23.03 -52.54
N VAL A 19 11.38 -21.79 -52.06
CA VAL A 19 10.30 -21.46 -51.13
C VAL A 19 8.93 -21.54 -51.81
N VAL A 20 8.82 -21.14 -53.09
CA VAL A 20 7.58 -21.28 -53.88
C VAL A 20 7.30 -22.74 -54.23
N ALA A 21 8.32 -23.55 -54.53
CA ALA A 21 8.16 -24.99 -54.75
C ALA A 21 7.72 -25.73 -53.47
N CYS A 22 8.16 -25.27 -52.28
CA CYS A 22 7.75 -25.85 -51.01
C CYS A 22 6.32 -25.47 -50.59
N GLN A 23 5.80 -24.33 -51.06
CA GLN A 23 4.44 -23.85 -50.73
C GLN A 23 3.36 -24.36 -51.71
N ALA A 24 3.75 -25.07 -52.79
CA ALA A 24 2.85 -25.56 -53.82
C ALA A 24 2.48 -27.05 -53.69
N GLN A 25 2.83 -27.72 -52.58
CA GLN A 25 2.53 -29.12 -52.35
C GLN A 25 2.04 -29.36 -50.91
N ASP A 26 0.72 -29.55 -50.75
CA ASP A 26 -0.01 -29.59 -49.48
C ASP A 26 0.35 -30.76 -48.51
N LYS A 27 1.40 -31.56 -48.79
CA LYS A 27 1.95 -32.58 -47.86
C LYS A 27 3.43 -32.86 -48.14
N CYS A 28 4.35 -32.06 -47.59
CA CYS A 28 5.77 -32.42 -47.53
C CYS A 28 6.14 -32.91 -46.13
N ASN A 29 6.27 -34.22 -45.97
CA ASN A 29 6.92 -34.87 -44.84
C ASN A 29 8.40 -35.07 -45.21
N CYS A 30 9.29 -34.19 -44.74
CA CYS A 30 10.72 -34.31 -45.00
C CYS A 30 11.37 -35.20 -43.93
N GLU A 31 11.39 -36.52 -44.17
CA GLU A 31 12.26 -37.44 -43.44
C GLU A 31 13.61 -37.50 -44.15
N TRP A 32 14.66 -37.01 -43.49
CA TRP A 32 16.01 -36.93 -44.06
C TRP A 32 16.83 -38.15 -43.61
N VAL A 33 17.32 -38.95 -44.57
CA VAL A 33 18.17 -40.12 -44.30
C VAL A 33 19.61 -39.85 -44.76
N PRO A 34 20.61 -39.79 -43.86
CA PRO A 34 22.01 -39.59 -44.22
C PRO A 34 22.67 -40.84 -44.83
N SER A 35 23.66 -40.64 -45.71
CA SER A 35 24.51 -41.70 -46.27
C SER A 35 25.59 -42.18 -45.27
N GLU A 36 25.95 -43.47 -45.38
CA GLU A 36 26.75 -44.27 -44.43
C GLU A 36 28.20 -43.79 -44.16
N LEU A 37 28.72 -42.78 -44.86
CA LEU A 37 30.14 -42.39 -44.77
C LEU A 37 30.47 -41.30 -43.72
N GLY A 38 29.49 -40.84 -42.93
CA GLY A 38 29.66 -39.71 -42.00
C GLY A 38 29.37 -40.00 -40.51
N LYS A 39 28.97 -41.21 -40.14
CA LYS A 39 28.38 -41.50 -38.81
C LYS A 39 29.23 -41.08 -37.61
N GLY A 40 30.56 -41.16 -37.68
CA GLY A 40 31.46 -40.74 -36.60
C GLY A 40 31.57 -39.22 -36.42
N ALA A 41 31.55 -38.45 -37.52
CA ALA A 41 31.64 -36.99 -37.47
C ALA A 41 30.31 -36.36 -37.05
N TYR A 42 29.18 -36.92 -37.49
CA TYR A 42 27.85 -36.45 -37.09
C TYR A 42 27.57 -36.68 -35.60
N LEU A 43 27.87 -37.86 -35.04
CA LEU A 43 27.70 -38.12 -33.60
C LEU A 43 28.54 -37.18 -32.73
N SER A 44 29.77 -36.88 -33.15
CA SER A 44 30.64 -35.90 -32.48
C SER A 44 30.08 -34.47 -32.59
N MET A 45 29.52 -34.10 -33.75
CA MET A 45 28.90 -32.79 -33.94
C MET A 45 27.61 -32.62 -33.13
N TYR A 46 26.76 -33.65 -33.03
CA TYR A 46 25.58 -33.65 -32.15
C TYR A 46 25.97 -33.63 -30.67
N GLY A 47 27.03 -34.34 -30.27
CA GLY A 47 27.57 -34.27 -28.91
C GLY A 47 28.10 -32.88 -28.55
N LEU A 48 28.80 -32.22 -29.46
CA LEU A 48 29.28 -30.84 -29.28
C LEU A 48 28.15 -29.81 -29.33
N ALA A 49 27.11 -30.03 -30.14
CA ALA A 49 25.92 -29.17 -30.18
C ALA A 49 25.09 -29.31 -28.89
N SER A 50 24.92 -30.54 -28.39
CA SER A 50 24.28 -30.80 -27.09
C SER A 50 25.07 -30.14 -25.96
N ALA A 51 26.39 -30.29 -25.92
CA ALA A 51 27.23 -29.67 -24.91
C ALA A 51 27.16 -28.12 -24.95
N LYS A 52 27.07 -27.51 -26.13
CA LYS A 52 26.85 -26.06 -26.25
C LYS A 52 25.46 -25.63 -25.77
N SER A 53 24.43 -26.42 -26.06
CA SER A 53 23.07 -26.19 -25.58
C SER A 53 23.00 -26.29 -24.05
N ASP A 54 23.68 -27.26 -23.45
CA ASP A 54 23.76 -27.45 -22.00
C ASP A 54 24.53 -26.32 -21.30
N VAL A 55 25.60 -25.81 -21.91
CA VAL A 55 26.32 -24.63 -21.39
C VAL A 55 25.43 -23.38 -21.45
N GLN A 56 24.64 -23.22 -22.52
CA GLN A 56 23.70 -22.11 -22.63
C GLN A 56 22.54 -22.22 -21.63
N SER A 57 22.03 -23.42 -21.36
CA SER A 57 20.96 -23.63 -20.37
C SER A 57 21.42 -23.29 -18.94
N ILE A 58 22.67 -23.62 -18.59
CA ILE A 58 23.29 -23.21 -17.31
C ILE A 58 23.37 -21.69 -17.20
N ARG A 59 23.76 -21.00 -18.28
CA ARG A 59 23.83 -19.53 -18.30
C ARG A 59 22.45 -18.90 -18.16
N ILE A 60 21.43 -19.45 -18.81
CA ILE A 60 20.04 -19.02 -18.66
C ILE A 60 19.58 -19.19 -17.21
N PHE A 61 19.86 -20.33 -16.60
CA PHE A 61 19.51 -20.59 -15.20
C PHE A 61 20.19 -19.61 -14.23
N GLN A 62 21.48 -19.31 -14.46
CA GLN A 62 22.21 -18.31 -13.67
C GLN A 62 21.62 -16.91 -13.82
N MET A 63 21.25 -16.52 -15.05
CA MET A 63 20.62 -15.23 -15.32
C MET A 63 19.24 -15.13 -14.68
N GLN A 64 18.42 -16.19 -14.73
CA GLN A 64 17.13 -16.25 -14.04
C GLN A 64 17.29 -16.04 -12.52
N ARG A 65 18.25 -16.71 -11.88
CA ARG A 65 18.54 -16.53 -10.45
C ARG A 65 19.06 -15.13 -10.11
N TRP A 66 19.72 -14.46 -11.06
CA TRP A 66 20.17 -13.09 -10.87
C TRP A 66 19.03 -12.09 -11.00
N VAL A 67 18.15 -12.27 -11.99
CA VAL A 67 16.90 -11.51 -12.15
C VAL A 67 16.03 -11.64 -10.89
N GLU A 68 15.87 -12.85 -10.36
CA GLU A 68 15.08 -13.07 -9.15
C GLU A 68 15.67 -12.35 -7.93
N ARG A 69 17.00 -12.40 -7.76
CA ARG A 69 17.70 -11.66 -6.69
C ARG A 69 17.59 -10.15 -6.83
N LEU A 70 17.59 -9.64 -8.06
CA LEU A 70 17.37 -8.21 -8.29
C LEU A 70 15.92 -7.84 -7.99
N ARG A 71 14.96 -8.68 -8.36
CA ARG A 71 13.55 -8.48 -8.06
C ARG A 71 13.31 -8.45 -6.56
N THR A 72 13.90 -9.36 -5.78
CA THR A 72 13.76 -9.34 -4.31
C THR A 72 14.40 -8.10 -3.69
N ARG A 73 15.61 -7.73 -4.12
CA ARG A 73 16.25 -6.49 -3.65
C ARG A 73 15.47 -5.24 -4.02
N LEU A 74 14.86 -5.21 -5.21
CA LEU A 74 13.99 -4.12 -5.63
C LEU A 74 12.74 -4.09 -4.75
N ASN A 75 12.10 -5.24 -4.50
CA ASN A 75 10.94 -5.32 -3.62
C ASN A 75 11.26 -4.89 -2.19
N ASP A 76 12.43 -5.28 -1.65
CA ASP A 76 12.88 -4.89 -0.31
C ASP A 76 13.27 -3.40 -0.25
N ALA A 77 13.89 -2.86 -1.29
CA ALA A 77 14.23 -1.43 -1.38
C ALA A 77 12.98 -0.57 -1.62
N VAL A 78 12.00 -1.08 -2.37
CA VAL A 78 10.67 -0.49 -2.49
C VAL A 78 9.97 -0.60 -1.14
N ALA A 79 10.07 -1.70 -0.39
CA ALA A 79 9.49 -1.79 0.96
C ALA A 79 10.19 -0.86 1.97
N ALA A 80 11.50 -0.65 1.83
CA ALA A 80 12.27 0.32 2.60
C ALA A 80 12.06 1.73 2.04
N HIS A 81 10.84 2.26 2.18
CA HIS A 81 10.45 3.62 1.79
C HIS A 81 11.33 4.66 2.51
N LYS A 82 12.43 5.09 1.88
CA LYS A 82 13.22 6.26 2.35
C LYS A 82 12.36 7.50 2.57
N GLY A 83 11.25 7.63 1.82
CA GLY A 83 10.27 8.71 1.99
C GLY A 83 9.31 8.55 3.17
N GLU A 84 8.91 7.32 3.54
CA GLU A 84 7.99 7.11 4.67
C GLU A 84 8.68 7.31 6.01
N ILE A 85 9.93 6.85 6.15
CA ILE A 85 10.69 7.07 7.39
C ILE A 85 10.94 8.56 7.59
N ALA A 86 11.28 9.28 6.51
CA ALA A 86 11.44 10.73 6.55
C ALA A 86 10.14 11.43 6.97
N LYS A 87 9.00 11.09 6.34
CA LYS A 87 7.68 11.64 6.70
C LYS A 87 7.25 11.31 8.12
N ALA A 88 7.47 10.07 8.57
CA ALA A 88 7.13 9.65 9.92
C ALA A 88 7.99 10.38 10.97
N LEU A 89 9.26 10.65 10.65
CA LEU A 89 10.15 11.43 11.50
C LEU A 89 9.74 12.90 11.52
N GLU A 90 9.41 13.49 10.37
CA GLU A 90 8.90 14.87 10.24
C GLU A 90 7.63 15.07 11.08
N ASN A 91 6.61 14.22 10.91
CA ASN A 91 5.39 14.27 11.72
C ASN A 91 5.66 14.11 13.22
N LYS A 92 6.70 13.35 13.60
CA LYS A 92 7.10 13.19 14.99
C LYS A 92 7.76 14.44 15.55
N ILE A 93 8.61 15.10 14.75
CA ILE A 93 9.26 16.37 15.10
C ILE A 93 8.20 17.45 15.26
N GLU A 94 7.28 17.60 14.31
CA GLU A 94 6.19 18.58 14.37
C GLU A 94 5.33 18.43 15.63
N ARG A 95 5.05 17.19 16.05
CA ARG A 95 4.29 16.92 17.28
C ARG A 95 5.04 17.32 18.55
N ILE A 96 6.38 17.30 18.53
CA ILE A 96 7.22 17.66 19.69
C ILE A 96 7.46 19.17 19.72
N GLU A 97 7.82 19.76 18.59
CA GLU A 97 8.10 21.19 18.45
C GLU A 97 6.82 22.03 18.61
N GLY A 98 5.67 21.45 18.22
CA GLY A 98 4.41 22.16 18.14
C GLY A 98 4.36 23.04 16.89
N ASN A 99 3.15 23.26 16.38
CA ASN A 99 2.94 24.00 15.14
C ASN A 99 2.79 25.52 15.33
N GLY A 100 3.02 26.02 16.56
CA GLY A 100 2.83 27.43 16.93
C GLY A 100 1.39 27.92 16.91
N CYS A 101 0.41 27.04 16.68
CA CYS A 101 -1.01 27.36 16.62
C CYS A 101 -1.77 26.77 17.83
N ASN A 102 -2.98 27.26 18.08
CA ASN A 102 -3.82 26.72 19.14
C ASN A 102 -4.31 25.29 18.81
N LEU A 103 -4.78 24.55 19.83
CA LEU A 103 -5.27 23.16 19.71
C LEU A 103 -6.38 22.92 18.67
N ARG A 104 -7.09 23.96 18.25
CA ARG A 104 -8.20 23.90 17.27
C ARG A 104 -7.87 24.61 15.96
N GLU A 105 -6.60 24.88 15.74
CA GLU A 105 -6.11 25.56 14.55
C GLU A 105 -5.24 24.63 13.71
N PHE A 106 -5.16 24.96 12.43
CA PHE A 106 -4.37 24.31 11.41
C PHE A 106 -3.28 25.26 10.95
N GLN A 107 -2.05 24.75 10.81
CA GLN A 107 -0.89 25.53 10.37
C GLN A 107 -0.75 25.38 8.85
N CYS A 108 -0.90 26.49 8.11
CA CYS A 108 -0.72 26.50 6.65
C CYS A 108 0.70 26.10 6.20
N GLY A 109 1.68 26.21 7.10
CA GLY A 109 3.08 25.98 6.80
C GLY A 109 3.68 27.09 5.95
N GLY A 110 4.78 26.77 5.25
CA GLY A 110 5.47 27.72 4.38
C GLY A 110 6.30 28.78 5.13
N SER A 111 6.75 29.80 4.39
CA SER A 111 7.63 30.87 4.89
C SER A 111 6.91 31.92 5.74
N ARG A 112 5.58 31.95 5.71
CA ARG A 112 4.73 32.83 6.53
C ARG A 112 3.69 31.98 7.26
N PRO A 113 3.97 31.50 8.49
CA PRO A 113 3.04 30.65 9.22
C PRO A 113 1.75 31.41 9.50
N ARG A 114 0.62 30.84 9.08
CA ARG A 114 -0.73 31.34 9.36
C ARG A 114 -1.53 30.21 9.99
N CYS A 115 -2.17 30.52 11.11
CA CYS A 115 -3.07 29.60 11.78
C CYS A 115 -4.50 29.86 11.30
N LEU A 116 -5.18 28.79 10.86
CA LEU A 116 -6.59 28.82 10.47
C LEU A 116 -7.41 27.99 11.44
N SER A 117 -8.69 28.31 11.60
CA SER A 117 -9.60 27.44 12.34
C SER A 117 -9.69 26.07 11.66
N ASN A 118 -9.74 24.99 12.43
CA ASN A 118 -9.94 23.64 11.87
C ASN A 118 -11.28 23.43 11.16
N LEU A 119 -12.19 24.40 11.26
CA LEU A 119 -13.46 24.44 10.52
C LEU A 119 -13.32 24.99 9.10
N LEU A 120 -12.17 25.57 8.75
CA LEU A 120 -11.86 26.10 7.41
C LEU A 120 -10.96 25.16 6.61
N VAL A 121 -10.72 23.94 7.11
CA VAL A 121 -9.86 22.96 6.44
C VAL A 121 -10.74 21.99 5.68
N CYS A 122 -10.51 21.82 4.38
CA CYS A 122 -11.31 20.97 3.51
C CYS A 122 -12.80 21.39 3.46
N ASP A 123 -13.10 22.69 3.52
CA ASP A 123 -14.44 23.22 3.29
C ASP A 123 -14.74 23.46 1.80
N GLY A 124 -13.69 23.59 0.99
CA GLY A 124 -13.72 23.82 -0.45
C GLY A 124 -13.26 25.21 -0.88
N ASP A 125 -12.91 26.09 0.06
CA ASP A 125 -12.42 27.44 -0.21
C ASP A 125 -11.00 27.60 0.36
N ALA A 126 -10.03 27.88 -0.50
CA ALA A 126 -8.63 28.00 -0.07
C ALA A 126 -8.39 29.32 0.70
N GLU A 127 -8.13 29.20 2.00
CA GLU A 127 -7.81 30.29 2.92
C GLU A 127 -6.30 30.45 3.16
N CYS A 128 -5.53 29.37 3.02
CA CYS A 128 -4.07 29.46 3.13
C CYS A 128 -3.47 30.13 1.89
N PRO A 129 -2.44 30.99 2.03
CA PRO A 129 -1.77 31.62 0.88
C PRO A 129 -1.16 30.62 -0.11
N ASN A 130 -0.80 29.43 0.36
CA ASN A 130 -0.28 28.32 -0.43
C ASN A 130 -1.36 27.27 -0.78
N GLY A 131 -2.62 27.48 -0.38
CA GLY A 131 -3.73 26.53 -0.57
C GLY A 131 -3.56 25.19 0.15
N ALA A 132 -2.72 25.12 1.19
CA ALA A 132 -2.43 23.86 1.89
C ALA A 132 -3.68 23.24 2.53
N ASP A 133 -4.58 24.07 3.06
CA ASP A 133 -5.85 23.68 3.69
C ASP A 133 -6.79 22.90 2.77
N GLU A 134 -6.70 23.09 1.45
CA GLU A 134 -7.48 22.39 0.42
C GLU A 134 -6.64 21.41 -0.40
N SER A 135 -5.42 21.11 0.03
CA SER A 135 -4.57 20.15 -0.68
C SER A 135 -5.10 18.71 -0.58
N ASP A 136 -4.91 17.93 -1.65
CA ASP A 136 -5.32 16.52 -1.71
C ASP A 136 -4.66 15.69 -0.59
N ASP A 137 -3.43 16.00 -0.18
CA ASP A 137 -2.72 15.29 0.89
C ASP A 137 -3.33 15.51 2.28
N ILE A 138 -4.04 16.62 2.49
CA ILE A 138 -4.73 16.95 3.74
C ILE A 138 -6.18 16.46 3.69
N CYS A 139 -6.86 16.68 2.56
CA CYS A 139 -8.26 16.32 2.38
C CYS A 139 -8.49 14.86 1.95
N LYS A 140 -7.42 14.05 1.89
CA LYS A 140 -7.51 12.61 1.59
C LYS A 140 -8.34 11.87 2.63
N VAL A 141 -9.36 11.16 2.14
CA VAL A 141 -10.18 10.26 2.96
C VAL A 141 -9.43 8.96 3.22
N ILE A 142 -8.88 8.79 4.42
CA ILE A 142 -8.18 7.54 4.83
C ILE A 142 -9.10 6.50 5.48
N ILE A 143 -10.33 6.92 5.82
CA ILE A 143 -11.36 6.18 6.57
C ILE A 143 -12.50 5.70 5.66
N ALA A 144 -12.15 5.12 4.50
CA ALA A 144 -13.16 4.60 3.59
C ALA A 144 -13.93 3.42 4.22
N PRO A 145 -15.21 3.20 3.85
CA PRO A 145 -15.97 2.03 4.29
C PRO A 145 -15.25 0.73 3.95
N GLY A 146 -15.28 -0.24 4.85
CA GLY A 146 -14.56 -1.52 4.74
C GLY A 146 -13.10 -1.46 5.18
N THR A 147 -12.51 -0.29 5.39
CA THR A 147 -11.14 -0.21 5.94
C THR A 147 -11.10 -0.75 7.36
N THR A 148 -10.12 -1.61 7.63
CA THR A 148 -9.94 -2.24 8.94
C THR A 148 -8.60 -1.84 9.52
N TRP A 149 -8.59 -1.53 10.81
CA TRP A 149 -7.42 -1.13 11.58
C TRP A 149 -7.24 -2.12 12.71
N VAL A 150 -6.03 -2.68 12.83
CA VAL A 150 -5.72 -3.71 13.82
C VAL A 150 -4.53 -3.26 14.65
N GLY A 151 -4.63 -3.39 15.97
CA GLY A 151 -3.53 -3.09 16.88
C GLY A 151 -3.69 -3.74 18.23
N ARG A 152 -2.61 -3.77 19.00
CA ARG A 152 -2.66 -4.16 20.41
C ARG A 152 -2.87 -2.92 21.25
N ILE A 153 -3.86 -2.96 22.13
CA ILE A 153 -4.21 -1.85 23.02
C ILE A 153 -3.90 -2.28 24.46
N HIS A 154 -3.10 -1.46 25.14
CA HIS A 154 -2.69 -1.68 26.52
C HIS A 154 -3.59 -0.87 27.46
N TRP A 155 -4.31 -1.56 28.33
CA TRP A 155 -5.19 -0.95 29.32
C TRP A 155 -4.38 -0.49 30.54
N LYS A 156 -4.64 0.75 30.99
CA LYS A 156 -3.98 1.36 32.14
C LYS A 156 -4.98 1.78 33.22
N ALA A 157 -6.21 2.11 32.82
CA ALA A 157 -7.24 2.66 33.71
C ALA A 157 -8.65 2.31 33.23
N CYS A 158 -9.66 2.74 34.01
CA CYS A 158 -11.12 2.59 33.78
C CYS A 158 -11.66 1.16 33.89
N LYS A 159 -10.92 0.16 33.40
CA LYS A 159 -11.25 -1.26 33.53
C LYS A 159 -9.97 -2.07 33.76
N LEU A 160 -10.05 -3.05 34.67
CA LEU A 160 -9.01 -4.07 34.85
C LEU A 160 -9.14 -5.09 33.71
N ARG A 161 -8.60 -4.75 32.53
CA ARG A 161 -8.54 -5.64 31.37
C ARG A 161 -7.08 -5.96 31.05
N ASN A 162 -6.83 -7.19 30.62
CA ASN A 162 -5.54 -7.56 30.04
C ASN A 162 -5.36 -6.89 28.66
N ASP A 163 -4.16 -6.98 28.10
CA ASP A 163 -3.90 -6.52 26.73
C ASP A 163 -4.81 -7.24 25.72
N GLN A 164 -5.48 -6.47 24.87
CA GLN A 164 -6.46 -6.99 23.91
C GLN A 164 -6.04 -6.64 22.49
N ILE A 165 -6.42 -7.49 21.54
CA ILE A 165 -6.34 -7.15 20.12
C ILE A 165 -7.58 -6.32 19.80
N PHE A 166 -7.34 -5.10 19.34
CA PHE A 166 -8.35 -4.15 18.91
C PHE A 166 -8.44 -4.19 17.39
N ARG A 167 -9.63 -4.50 16.88
CA ARG A 167 -9.95 -4.48 15.46
C ARG A 167 -11.08 -3.49 15.22
N MET A 168 -10.80 -2.42 14.51
CA MET A 168 -11.78 -1.40 14.15
C MET A 168 -12.04 -1.43 12.65
N THR A 169 -13.28 -1.64 12.25
CA THR A 169 -13.71 -1.64 10.86
C THR A 169 -14.66 -0.48 10.63
N ILE A 170 -14.37 0.35 9.62
CA ILE A 170 -15.26 1.44 9.24
C ILE A 170 -16.46 0.88 8.47
N ILE A 171 -17.66 1.09 9.00
CA ILE A 171 -18.91 0.62 8.38
C ILE A 171 -19.35 1.60 7.30
N SER A 172 -19.34 2.89 7.63
CA SER A 172 -19.81 3.94 6.72
C SER A 172 -19.15 5.28 7.05
N ASN A 173 -18.97 6.10 6.01
CA ASN A 173 -18.60 7.50 6.11
C ASN A 173 -19.64 8.36 5.37
N ARG A 174 -19.90 9.57 5.86
CA ARG A 174 -20.79 10.54 5.23
C ARG A 174 -20.21 11.94 5.38
N ARG A 175 -19.86 12.56 4.26
CA ARG A 175 -19.53 13.99 4.19
C ARG A 175 -20.79 14.78 3.82
N LYS A 176 -21.09 15.85 4.57
CA LYS A 176 -22.24 16.72 4.31
C LYS A 176 -21.82 17.78 3.29
N SER A 177 -22.66 18.03 2.28
CA SER A 177 -22.34 19.02 1.22
C SER A 177 -22.14 20.43 1.76
N TYR A 178 -22.96 20.82 2.75
CA TYR A 178 -22.91 22.13 3.40
C TYR A 178 -21.89 22.23 4.55
N PHE A 179 -21.28 21.11 4.96
CA PHE A 179 -20.32 21.07 6.06
C PHE A 179 -19.29 19.97 5.82
N LYS A 180 -18.29 20.34 5.01
CA LYS A 180 -17.23 19.47 4.51
C LYS A 180 -16.00 19.28 5.41
N PRO A 181 -15.65 20.17 6.37
CA PRO A 181 -14.48 20.00 7.25
C PRO A 181 -14.48 18.76 8.14
N ARG A 182 -15.65 18.12 8.28
CA ARG A 182 -15.80 16.89 9.05
C ARG A 182 -16.52 15.85 8.24
N GLU A 183 -16.09 14.63 8.44
CA GLU A 183 -16.70 13.45 7.84
C GLU A 183 -17.30 12.59 8.95
N TRP A 184 -18.59 12.30 8.88
CA TRP A 184 -19.29 11.53 9.90
C TRP A 184 -19.02 10.04 9.67
N VAL A 185 -18.63 9.32 10.71
CA VAL A 185 -18.15 7.95 10.60
C VAL A 185 -18.89 7.05 11.57
N THR A 186 -19.25 5.87 11.10
CA THR A 186 -19.69 4.76 11.94
C THR A 186 -18.67 3.64 11.84
N ALA A 187 -18.20 3.15 12.97
CA ALA A 187 -17.21 2.08 13.05
C ALA A 187 -17.69 0.98 13.98
N SER A 188 -17.39 -0.27 13.61
CA SER A 188 -17.50 -1.43 14.48
C SER A 188 -16.14 -1.72 15.08
N VAL A 189 -16.10 -1.88 16.40
CA VAL A 189 -14.90 -2.26 17.14
C VAL A 189 -15.13 -3.65 17.71
N VAL A 190 -14.20 -4.56 17.41
CA VAL A 190 -14.14 -5.89 18.01
C VAL A 190 -12.90 -5.95 18.88
N THR A 191 -13.07 -6.33 20.14
CA THR A 191 -11.97 -6.60 21.07
C THR A 191 -11.93 -8.07 21.42
N GLU A 192 -10.80 -8.71 21.13
CA GLU A 192 -10.55 -10.11 21.44
C GLU A 192 -9.71 -10.21 22.73
N PHE A 193 -10.17 -11.01 23.70
CA PHE A 193 -9.49 -11.23 24.96
C PHE A 193 -9.65 -12.67 25.47
N GLN A 194 -8.77 -13.06 26.39
CA GLN A 194 -8.81 -14.37 27.04
C GLN A 194 -9.50 -14.22 28.41
N GLU A 195 -10.58 -14.96 28.62
CA GLU A 195 -11.29 -15.06 29.89
C GLU A 195 -11.39 -16.55 30.25
N GLU A 196 -10.90 -16.93 31.43
CA GLU A 196 -10.90 -18.32 31.91
C GLU A 196 -10.25 -19.35 30.95
N GLY A 197 -9.33 -18.90 30.09
CA GLY A 197 -8.64 -19.74 29.10
C GLY A 197 -9.36 -19.87 27.75
N GLU A 198 -10.54 -19.27 27.60
CA GLU A 198 -11.27 -19.20 26.34
C GLU A 198 -11.13 -17.83 25.69
N ALA A 199 -11.04 -17.80 24.35
CA ALA A 199 -11.02 -16.56 23.59
C ALA A 199 -12.45 -16.02 23.44
N ARG A 200 -12.74 -14.90 24.11
CA ARG A 200 -13.99 -14.16 23.96
C ARG A 200 -13.77 -12.91 23.12
N SER A 201 -14.81 -12.53 22.40
CA SER A 201 -14.84 -11.28 21.63
C SER A 201 -16.05 -10.45 22.01
N GLU A 202 -15.83 -9.16 22.26
CA GLU A 202 -16.88 -8.17 22.44
C GLU A 202 -16.91 -7.27 21.22
N THR A 203 -18.12 -6.92 20.75
CA THR A 203 -18.31 -6.01 19.62
C THR A 203 -19.07 -4.77 20.06
N PHE A 204 -18.56 -3.60 19.70
CA PHE A 204 -19.11 -2.30 20.02
C PHE A 204 -19.28 -1.47 18.75
N THR A 205 -20.45 -0.86 18.60
CA THR A 205 -20.68 0.11 17.52
C THR A 205 -20.46 1.52 18.04
N LEU A 206 -19.54 2.23 17.41
CA LEU A 206 -19.22 3.62 17.73
C LEU A 206 -19.59 4.54 16.57
N GLU A 207 -20.09 5.72 16.91
CA GLU A 207 -20.46 6.77 15.96
C GLU A 207 -19.61 8.00 16.24
N GLY A 208 -19.26 8.76 15.22
CA GLY A 208 -18.36 9.87 15.42
C GLY A 208 -18.06 10.66 14.17
N PHE A 209 -16.90 11.29 14.16
CA PHE A 209 -16.45 12.09 13.03
C PHE A 209 -14.93 12.10 12.91
N TRP A 210 -14.49 12.31 11.68
CA TRP A 210 -13.11 12.58 11.31
C TRP A 210 -12.89 14.06 11.11
N VAL A 211 -11.73 14.55 11.57
CA VAL A 211 -11.29 15.94 11.44
C VAL A 211 -10.02 15.95 10.58
N TYR A 212 -10.10 16.55 9.39
CA TYR A 212 -8.96 16.61 8.44
C TYR A 212 -7.78 17.40 9.02
N ALA A 213 -8.04 18.60 9.56
CA ALA A 213 -7.03 19.50 10.13
C ALA A 213 -6.05 18.83 11.10
N SER A 214 -6.55 17.96 11.98
CA SER A 214 -5.74 17.27 13.00
C SER A 214 -5.51 15.79 12.69
N ARG A 215 -5.93 15.31 11.51
CA ARG A 215 -5.95 13.88 11.12
C ARG A 215 -6.42 12.97 12.25
N ARG A 216 -7.57 13.34 12.83
CA ARG A 216 -8.07 12.74 14.08
C ARG A 216 -9.46 12.15 13.90
N LEU A 217 -9.60 10.89 14.28
CA LEU A 217 -10.86 10.18 14.37
C LEU A 217 -11.36 10.23 15.80
N VAL A 218 -12.58 10.72 16.01
CA VAL A 218 -13.23 10.75 17.32
C VAL A 218 -14.49 9.92 17.23
N LEU A 219 -14.53 8.81 17.97
CA LEU A 219 -15.64 7.86 18.03
C LEU A 219 -16.21 7.83 19.44
N LYS A 220 -17.53 8.01 19.55
CA LYS A 220 -18.29 7.93 20.79
C LYS A 220 -19.22 6.72 20.76
N PRO A 221 -19.50 6.11 21.91
CA PRO A 221 -20.49 5.05 21.98
C PRO A 221 -21.88 5.59 21.67
N ARG A 222 -22.74 4.75 21.09
CA ARG A 222 -24.14 5.08 20.81
C ARG A 222 -24.91 5.30 22.11
N ALA A 223 -25.93 6.17 22.06
CA ALA A 223 -26.81 6.39 23.21
C ALA A 223 -27.46 5.07 23.66
N GLY A 224 -27.29 4.72 24.95
CA GLY A 224 -27.78 3.47 25.52
C GLY A 224 -26.76 2.33 25.60
N ALA A 225 -25.52 2.52 25.13
CA ALA A 225 -24.45 1.56 25.37
C ALA A 225 -24.13 1.47 26.88
N SER A 226 -23.92 0.24 27.38
CA SER A 226 -23.50 -0.02 28.77
C SER A 226 -22.16 0.63 29.09
N ASP A 227 -21.24 0.59 28.13
CA ASP A 227 -19.91 1.14 28.25
C ASP A 227 -19.79 2.52 27.59
N LYS A 228 -19.50 3.53 28.42
CA LYS A 228 -19.24 4.91 27.98
C LYS A 228 -17.80 5.11 27.47
N ILE A 229 -17.22 4.10 26.83
CA ILE A 229 -15.85 4.16 26.32
C ILE A 229 -15.92 4.51 24.82
N GLY A 230 -15.25 5.59 24.46
CA GLY A 230 -15.02 5.97 23.07
C GLY A 230 -13.57 5.72 22.66
N ALA A 231 -13.28 5.95 21.38
CA ALA A 231 -11.96 5.82 20.81
C ALA A 231 -11.54 7.13 20.13
N VAL A 232 -10.33 7.58 20.39
CA VAL A 232 -9.72 8.74 19.74
C VAL A 232 -8.42 8.27 19.08
N CYS A 233 -8.36 8.37 17.75
CA CYS A 233 -7.20 7.94 16.98
C CYS A 233 -6.60 9.09 16.19
N HIS A 234 -5.27 9.19 16.19
CA HIS A 234 -4.48 10.16 15.47
C HIS A 234 -3.68 9.45 14.38
N ALA A 235 -3.93 9.77 13.11
CA ALA A 235 -3.17 9.17 12.01
C ALA A 235 -1.79 9.81 11.89
N LEU A 236 -0.76 8.98 11.68
CA LEU A 236 0.65 9.40 11.65
C LEU A 236 1.11 9.98 10.30
N GLY A 237 0.18 10.23 9.37
CA GLY A 237 0.47 10.85 8.06
C GLY A 237 1.10 9.93 7.01
N ASP A 238 1.46 8.69 7.38
CA ASP A 238 1.91 7.63 6.44
C ASP A 238 0.74 6.91 5.74
N GLY A 239 -0.49 7.14 6.20
CA GLY A 239 -1.70 6.49 5.68
C GLY A 239 -1.87 5.02 6.10
N ALA A 240 -0.95 4.49 6.90
CA ALA A 240 -0.89 3.09 7.31
C ALA A 240 -0.98 2.91 8.83
N HIS A 241 -0.54 3.88 9.63
CA HIS A 241 -0.52 3.78 11.09
C HIS A 241 -1.29 4.90 11.77
N ALA A 242 -1.91 4.57 12.90
CA ALA A 242 -2.55 5.54 13.78
C ALA A 242 -2.28 5.21 15.26
N ASP A 243 -2.07 6.23 16.07
CA ASP A 243 -1.99 6.12 17.52
C ASP A 243 -3.40 6.30 18.09
N CYS A 244 -3.93 5.27 18.75
CA CYS A 244 -5.30 5.24 19.28
C CYS A 244 -5.31 5.22 20.82
N HIS A 245 -6.27 5.95 21.38
CA HIS A 245 -6.55 6.04 22.80
C HIS A 245 -8.01 5.70 23.07
N MET A 246 -8.24 4.76 23.98
CA MET A 246 -9.58 4.51 24.52
C MET A 246 -9.84 5.50 25.63
N VAL A 247 -10.93 6.24 25.53
CA VAL A 247 -11.25 7.33 26.46
C VAL A 247 -12.62 7.10 27.07
N GLN A 248 -12.74 7.31 28.38
CA GLN A 248 -14.05 7.28 29.03
C GLN A 248 -14.74 8.63 28.81
N MET A 249 -15.87 8.60 28.11
CA MET A 249 -16.67 9.79 27.84
C MET A 249 -17.68 9.99 28.99
N GLY A 250 -17.28 10.79 29.99
CA GLY A 250 -18.07 11.14 31.19
C GLY A 250 -18.01 12.64 31.51
N ALA A 251 -18.89 13.12 32.39
CA ALA A 251 -19.35 14.52 32.56
C ALA A 251 -18.32 15.63 32.89
N SER A 252 -17.02 15.34 32.96
CA SER A 252 -15.99 16.37 33.15
C SER A 252 -15.41 16.81 31.79
N ARG A 253 -14.90 18.04 31.72
CA ARG A 253 -14.18 18.54 30.53
C ARG A 253 -12.93 17.72 30.19
N ASP A 254 -12.46 16.90 31.14
CA ASP A 254 -11.26 16.10 31.02
C ASP A 254 -11.59 14.67 30.55
N MET A 255 -11.02 14.31 29.40
CA MET A 255 -11.07 12.96 28.85
C MET A 255 -10.04 12.09 29.57
N THR A 256 -10.50 11.12 30.37
CA THR A 256 -9.59 10.13 30.99
C THR A 256 -9.17 9.10 29.95
N ILE A 257 -7.86 8.96 29.74
CA ILE A 257 -7.28 7.94 28.86
C ILE A 257 -7.24 6.61 29.61
N CYS A 258 -8.05 5.65 29.17
CA CYS A 258 -8.15 4.33 29.77
C CYS A 258 -7.12 3.36 29.20
N ALA A 259 -6.88 3.44 27.90
CA ALA A 259 -5.97 2.55 27.19
C ALA A 259 -5.30 3.25 26.02
N SER A 260 -4.15 2.75 25.60
CA SER A 260 -3.39 3.31 24.48
C SER A 260 -2.74 2.21 23.67
N GLY A 261 -2.66 2.40 22.35
CA GLY A 261 -1.85 1.56 21.50
C GLY A 261 -1.85 2.04 20.06
N ARG A 262 -0.96 1.43 19.26
CA ARG A 262 -0.82 1.75 17.84
C ARG A 262 -1.58 0.73 17.01
N VAL A 263 -2.36 1.23 16.06
CA VAL A 263 -3.09 0.41 15.08
C VAL A 263 -2.47 0.58 13.70
N ARG A 264 -2.54 -0.48 12.90
CA ARG A 264 -2.11 -0.53 11.51
C ARG A 264 -3.32 -0.82 10.62
N LYS A 265 -3.41 -0.14 9.49
CA LYS A 265 -4.36 -0.43 8.43
C LYS A 265 -4.07 -1.79 7.80
N GLN A 266 -5.11 -2.60 7.63
CA GLN A 266 -5.05 -3.92 6.99
C GLN A 266 -5.53 -3.84 5.54
#